data_AF-A0A1R1MA76-F1
#
_entry.id   AF-A0A1R1MA76-F1
#
_cell.length_a   1.000
_cell.length_b   1.000
_cell.length_c   1.000
_cell.angle_alpha   90.00
_cell.angle_beta   90.00
_cell.angle_gamma   90.00
#
_symmetry.space_group_name_H-M   'P 1'
#
loop_
_entity.id
_entity.type
_entity.pdbx_description
1 polymer ?
#
loop_
_entity_poly.entity_id
_entity_poly.type
_entity_poly.pdbx_seq_one_letter_code
_entity_poly.pdbx_strand_id
1 'polypeptide(L)'
;MIRRRGASAAAGPVAAAAPVPSVWLPMLRLCLLVCVPLAVVVAVAGAVIAGWGAAGSALGSAVLVMAFFAISLLVGHRFESAGGTRALRAFLVTYVVKVIGFGAVLVLIGRPGWVDPAWFVGSAVATLIAWQVAELAGFARSRRLYLP
;
A
#
# COMPACT_ATOMS: atom_id res chain seq x y z
N MET A 1 -42.30 -31.90 -36.83
CA MET A 1 -41.96 -32.71 -35.62
C MET A 1 -40.49 -33.13 -35.72
N ILE A 2 -39.66 -32.80 -34.71
CA ILE A 2 -38.58 -33.65 -34.11
C ILE A 2 -37.35 -33.97 -35.00
N ARG A 3 -36.07 -33.79 -34.66
CA ARG A 3 -35.30 -33.44 -33.44
C ARG A 3 -33.90 -33.00 -33.93
N ARG A 4 -33.39 -31.82 -33.58
CA ARG A 4 -31.93 -31.57 -33.64
C ARG A 4 -31.32 -32.24 -32.40
N ARG A 5 -30.56 -33.31 -32.59
CA ARG A 5 -29.74 -33.92 -31.54
C ARG A 5 -28.61 -32.95 -31.20
N GLY A 6 -28.80 -32.13 -30.17
CA GLY A 6 -27.70 -31.44 -29.50
C GLY A 6 -26.86 -32.49 -28.78
N ALA A 7 -25.71 -32.84 -29.33
CA ALA A 7 -24.70 -33.58 -28.61
C ALA A 7 -24.19 -32.67 -27.49
N SER A 8 -24.67 -32.91 -26.26
CA SER A 8 -24.10 -32.33 -25.05
C SER A 8 -22.72 -32.95 -24.89
N ALA A 9 -21.68 -32.26 -25.36
CA ALA A 9 -20.31 -32.61 -25.04
C ALA A 9 -20.16 -32.48 -23.52
N ALA A 10 -20.03 -33.62 -22.85
CA ALA A 10 -19.78 -33.66 -21.42
C ALA A 10 -18.50 -32.87 -21.14
N ALA A 11 -18.65 -31.72 -20.50
CA ALA A 11 -17.52 -30.95 -19.99
C ALA A 11 -16.83 -31.80 -18.92
N GLY A 12 -15.68 -32.37 -19.26
CA GLY A 12 -14.80 -33.02 -18.29
C GLY A 12 -14.43 -32.05 -17.16
N PRO A 13 -14.01 -32.54 -15.99
CA PRO A 13 -13.68 -31.69 -14.86
C PRO A 13 -12.63 -30.66 -15.27
N VAL A 14 -13.00 -29.38 -15.20
CA VAL A 14 -12.09 -28.26 -15.44
C VAL A 14 -10.99 -28.36 -14.40
N ALA A 15 -9.76 -28.61 -14.83
CA ALA A 15 -8.60 -28.64 -13.95
C ALA A 15 -8.57 -27.34 -13.14
N ALA A 16 -8.50 -27.45 -11.82
CA ALA A 16 -8.41 -26.29 -10.94
C ALA A 16 -7.22 -25.43 -11.38
N ALA A 17 -7.46 -24.15 -11.66
CA ALA A 17 -6.41 -23.21 -12.00
C ALA A 17 -5.36 -23.20 -10.87
N ALA A 18 -4.07 -23.24 -11.26
CA ALA A 18 -2.98 -23.20 -10.29
C ALA A 18 -3.08 -21.94 -9.42
N PRO A 19 -2.65 -21.99 -8.13
CA PRO A 19 -2.68 -20.83 -7.25
C PRO A 19 -1.93 -19.65 -7.90
N VAL A 20 -2.64 -18.56 -8.16
CA VAL A 20 -2.02 -17.33 -8.67
C VAL A 20 -1.13 -16.72 -7.57
N PRO A 21 0.15 -16.41 -7.85
CA PRO A 21 1.03 -15.78 -6.86
C PRO A 21 0.48 -14.42 -6.41
N SER A 22 0.56 -14.14 -5.11
CA SER A 22 0.11 -12.87 -4.54
C SER A 22 0.92 -11.70 -5.11
N VAL A 23 0.25 -10.75 -5.76
CA VAL A 23 0.89 -9.54 -6.35
C VAL A 23 1.27 -8.51 -5.28
N TRP A 24 0.55 -8.53 -4.15
CA TRP A 24 0.61 -7.50 -3.11
C TRP A 24 1.91 -7.51 -2.28
N LEU A 25 2.45 -8.68 -1.92
CA LEU A 25 3.67 -8.78 -1.12
C LEU A 25 4.92 -8.29 -1.87
N PRO A 26 5.18 -8.73 -3.12
CA PRO A 26 6.29 -8.20 -3.92
C PRO A 26 6.22 -6.68 -4.10
N MET A 27 5.01 -6.16 -4.25
CA MET A 27 4.75 -4.73 -4.39
C MET A 27 5.03 -3.96 -3.09
N LEU A 28 4.59 -4.48 -1.95
CA LEU A 28 4.94 -3.93 -0.64
C LEU A 28 6.46 -3.90 -0.43
N ARG A 29 7.15 -4.99 -0.79
CA ARG A 29 8.63 -5.04 -0.73
C ARG A 29 9.28 -3.98 -1.59
N LEU A 30 8.80 -3.77 -2.82
CA LEU A 30 9.29 -2.72 -3.71
C LEU A 30 9.11 -1.33 -3.09
N CYS A 31 7.92 -1.04 -2.56
CA CYS A 31 7.63 0.26 -1.95
C CYS A 31 8.54 0.52 -0.74
N LEU A 32 8.75 -0.47 0.12
CA LEU A 32 9.65 -0.37 1.27
C LEU A 32 11.12 -0.20 0.85
N LEU A 33 11.58 -0.94 -0.16
CA LEU A 33 12.93 -0.81 -0.70
C LEU A 33 13.23 0.58 -1.28
N VAL A 34 12.21 1.29 -1.76
CA VAL A 34 12.35 2.67 -2.24
C VAL A 34 12.24 3.67 -1.10
N CYS A 35 11.25 3.50 -0.22
CA CYS A 35 10.93 4.50 0.80
C CYS A 35 11.87 4.48 2.00
N VAL A 36 12.38 3.32 2.42
CA VAL A 36 13.29 3.23 3.58
C VAL A 36 14.61 3.97 3.32
N PRO A 37 15.32 3.75 2.20
CA PRO A 37 16.54 4.52 1.91
C PRO A 37 16.27 6.02 1.78
N LEU A 38 15.16 6.40 1.14
CA LEU A 38 14.76 7.80 1.05
C LEU A 38 14.56 8.42 2.44
N ALA A 39 13.84 7.73 3.34
CA ALA A 39 13.60 8.19 4.70
C ALA A 39 14.92 8.37 5.46
N VAL A 40 15.86 7.44 5.31
CA VAL A 40 17.20 7.55 5.92
C VAL A 40 17.96 8.76 5.38
N VAL A 41 17.97 8.97 4.06
CA VAL A 41 18.66 10.11 3.43
C VAL A 41 18.07 11.44 3.91
N VAL A 42 16.74 11.58 3.91
CA VAL A 42 16.07 12.80 4.36
C VAL A 42 16.29 13.04 5.85
N ALA A 43 16.30 11.99 6.67
CA ALA A 43 16.58 12.10 8.10
C ALA A 43 18.02 12.55 8.38
N VAL A 44 19.00 12.00 7.67
CA VAL A 44 20.40 12.42 7.77
C VAL A 44 20.56 13.87 7.32
N ALA A 45 19.92 14.27 6.22
CA ALA A 45 19.91 15.66 5.79
C ALA A 45 19.30 16.59 6.84
N GLY A 46 18.18 16.20 7.46
CA GLY A 46 17.55 16.93 8.55
C GLY A 46 18.46 17.05 9.77
N ALA A 47 19.15 15.98 10.16
CA ALA A 47 20.11 15.98 11.26
C ALA A 47 21.23 17.01 11.04
N VAL A 48 21.78 17.05 9.82
CA VAL A 48 22.90 17.93 9.47
C VAL A 48 22.47 19.39 9.35
N ILE A 49 21.28 19.66 8.81
CA ILE A 49 20.83 21.03 8.48
C ILE A 49 20.13 21.70 9.67
N ALA A 50 19.31 20.95 10.41
CA ALA A 50 18.39 21.49 11.42
C ALA A 50 18.43 20.72 12.76
N GLY A 51 19.31 19.72 12.89
CA GLY A 51 19.52 18.97 14.13
C GLY A 51 18.59 17.76 14.30
N TRP A 52 18.70 17.12 15.46
CA TRP A 52 18.03 15.85 15.74
C TRP A 52 16.50 15.91 15.75
N GLY A 53 15.90 17.06 16.07
CA GLY A 53 14.45 17.27 15.98
C GLY A 53 13.93 17.12 14.55
N ALA A 54 14.65 17.68 13.57
CA ALA A 54 14.33 17.53 12.15
C ALA A 54 14.51 16.09 11.66
N ALA A 55 15.58 15.41 12.09
CA ALA A 55 15.80 14.00 11.76
C ALA A 55 14.68 13.09 12.30
N GLY A 56 14.30 13.27 13.57
CA GLY A 56 13.20 12.54 14.20
C GLY A 56 11.86 12.85 13.54
N SER A 57 11.63 14.12 13.18
CA SER A 57 10.42 14.54 12.45
C SER A 57 10.34 13.89 11.07
N ALA A 58 11.47 13.81 10.35
CA ALA A 58 11.54 13.18 9.03
C ALA A 58 11.37 11.66 9.06
N LEU A 59 11.96 10.97 10.03
CA LEU A 59 11.76 9.53 10.21
C LEU A 59 10.33 9.22 10.66
N GLY A 60 9.82 9.99 11.63
CA GLY A 60 8.50 9.77 12.20
C GLY A 60 7.40 9.86 11.16
N SER A 61 7.38 10.93 10.36
CA SER A 61 6.43 11.11 9.25
C SER A 61 6.60 10.04 8.17
N ALA A 62 7.83 9.66 7.79
CA ALA A 62 8.07 8.65 6.77
C ALA A 62 7.56 7.26 7.22
N VAL A 63 7.87 6.85 8.45
CA VAL A 63 7.35 5.61 9.06
C VAL A 63 5.83 5.62 9.05
N LEU A 64 5.24 6.75 9.39
CA LEU A 64 3.82 6.92 9.50
C LEU A 64 3.11 6.84 8.13
N VAL A 65 3.67 7.45 7.09
CA VAL A 65 3.20 7.29 5.71
C VAL A 65 3.34 5.84 5.26
N MET A 66 4.53 5.23 5.43
CA MET A 66 4.76 3.83 5.04
C MET A 66 3.80 2.88 5.77
N ALA A 67 3.58 3.06 7.07
CA ALA A 67 2.63 2.25 7.84
C ALA A 67 1.20 2.40 7.30
N PHE A 68 0.78 3.64 7.00
CA PHE A 68 -0.52 3.89 6.42
C PHE A 68 -0.70 3.11 5.12
N PHE A 69 0.19 3.28 4.14
CA PHE A 69 0.04 2.62 2.86
C PHE A 69 0.30 1.10 2.91
N ALA A 70 1.23 0.64 3.74
CA ALA A 70 1.50 -0.79 3.93
C ALA A 70 0.26 -1.56 4.40
N ILE A 71 -0.53 -0.98 5.34
CA ILE A 71 -1.79 -1.59 5.78
C ILE A 71 -2.74 -1.78 4.60
N SER A 72 -2.82 -0.81 3.67
CA SER A 72 -3.68 -0.92 2.49
C SER A 72 -3.28 -2.12 1.61
N LEU A 73 -1.98 -2.31 1.36
CA LEU A 73 -1.47 -3.45 0.58
C LEU A 73 -1.68 -4.79 1.31
N LEU A 74 -1.50 -4.81 2.64
CA LEU A 74 -1.73 -6.01 3.45
C LEU A 74 -3.21 -6.42 3.46
N VAL A 75 -4.14 -5.46 3.51
CA VAL A 75 -5.58 -5.73 3.35
C VAL A 75 -5.84 -6.28 1.95
N GLY A 76 -5.24 -5.68 0.92
CA GLY A 76 -5.32 -6.20 -0.45
C GLY A 76 -4.88 -7.65 -0.56
N HIS A 77 -3.77 -8.02 0.06
CA HIS A 77 -3.31 -9.40 0.13
C HIS A 77 -4.30 -10.32 0.87
N ARG A 78 -4.79 -9.89 2.04
CA ARG A 78 -5.69 -10.74 2.86
C ARG A 78 -7.04 -10.99 2.22
N PHE A 79 -7.52 -10.08 1.40
CA PHE A 79 -8.80 -10.18 0.71
C PHE A 79 -8.66 -10.51 -0.78
N GLU A 80 -7.48 -10.95 -1.25
CA GLU A 80 -7.23 -11.25 -2.66
C GLU A 80 -8.08 -12.41 -3.18
N SER A 81 -8.40 -13.38 -2.32
CA SER A 81 -9.26 -14.53 -2.62
C SER A 81 -10.74 -14.28 -2.32
N ALA A 82 -11.09 -13.12 -1.75
CA ALA A 82 -12.45 -12.78 -1.42
C ALA A 82 -13.20 -12.25 -2.66
N GLY A 83 -14.49 -12.57 -2.79
CA GLY A 83 -15.33 -12.01 -3.85
C GLY A 83 -15.31 -10.47 -3.85
N GLY A 84 -15.43 -9.84 -5.04
CA GLY A 84 -15.16 -8.41 -5.24
C GLY A 84 -15.88 -7.45 -4.27
N THR A 85 -17.13 -7.74 -3.91
CA THR A 85 -17.88 -6.94 -2.92
C THR A 85 -17.27 -6.99 -1.51
N ARG A 86 -16.70 -8.13 -1.11
CA ARG A 86 -16.10 -8.31 0.22
C ARG A 86 -14.74 -7.64 0.31
N ALA A 87 -13.93 -7.74 -0.74
CA ALA A 87 -12.66 -7.03 -0.84
C ALA A 87 -12.88 -5.51 -0.81
N LEU A 88 -13.85 -4.99 -1.58
CA LEU A 88 -14.19 -3.57 -1.58
C LEU A 88 -14.64 -3.08 -0.20
N ARG A 89 -15.54 -3.82 0.47
CA ARG A 89 -15.99 -3.47 1.83
C ARG A 89 -14.83 -3.45 2.82
N ALA A 90 -13.93 -4.43 2.77
CA ALA A 90 -12.76 -4.46 3.65
C ALA A 90 -11.83 -3.25 3.45
N PHE A 91 -11.60 -2.87 2.18
CA PHE A 91 -10.84 -1.66 1.84
C PHE A 91 -11.50 -0.39 2.39
N LEU A 92 -12.81 -0.22 2.17
CA LEU A 92 -13.56 0.94 2.64
C LEU A 92 -13.54 1.07 4.16
N VAL A 93 -13.82 -0.02 4.88
CA VAL A 93 -13.78 -0.04 6.35
C VAL A 93 -12.38 0.29 6.84
N THR A 94 -11.35 -0.31 6.24
CA THR A 94 -9.96 -0.03 6.64
C THR A 94 -9.61 1.44 6.40
N TYR A 95 -10.02 2.02 5.27
CA TYR A 95 -9.79 3.44 4.99
C TYR A 95 -10.45 4.34 6.04
N VAL A 96 -11.72 4.10 6.37
CA VAL A 96 -12.44 4.87 7.38
C VAL A 96 -11.76 4.78 8.74
N VAL A 97 -11.45 3.56 9.19
CA VAL A 97 -10.73 3.32 10.46
C VAL A 97 -9.39 4.03 10.47
N LYS A 98 -8.65 3.98 9.37
CA LYS A 98 -7.35 4.64 9.26
C LYS A 98 -7.48 6.16 9.31
N VAL A 99 -8.40 6.77 8.56
CA VAL A 99 -8.57 8.23 8.57
C VAL A 99 -9.00 8.73 9.95
N ILE A 100 -10.00 8.09 10.56
CA ILE A 100 -10.50 8.48 11.88
C ILE A 100 -9.44 8.24 12.95
N GLY A 101 -8.83 7.04 12.95
CA GLY A 101 -7.78 6.69 13.89
C GLY A 101 -6.59 7.64 13.80
N PHE A 102 -6.20 8.01 12.59
CA PHE A 102 -5.11 8.93 12.36
C PHE A 102 -5.43 10.35 12.85
N GLY A 103 -6.62 10.85 12.54
CA GLY A 103 -7.10 12.15 13.04
C GLY A 103 -7.17 12.18 14.56
N ALA A 104 -7.72 11.13 15.18
CA ALA A 104 -7.80 11.00 16.64
C ALA A 104 -6.40 11.00 17.28
N VAL A 105 -5.46 10.24 16.74
CA VAL A 105 -4.08 10.19 17.22
C VAL A 105 -3.41 11.57 17.14
N LEU A 106 -3.56 12.29 16.03
CA LEU A 106 -2.99 13.64 15.89
C LEU A 106 -3.59 14.63 16.88
N VAL A 107 -4.91 14.57 17.13
CA VAL A 107 -5.58 15.43 18.12
C VAL A 107 -5.12 15.11 19.54
N LEU A 108 -5.00 13.82 19.87
CA LEU A 108 -4.59 13.37 21.22
C LEU A 108 -3.12 13.68 21.53
N ILE A 109 -2.22 13.49 20.56
CA ILE A 109 -0.79 13.75 20.73
C ILE A 109 -0.49 15.25 20.67
N GLY A 110 -1.29 16.01 19.92
CA GLY A 110 -0.99 17.41 19.62
C GLY A 110 0.32 17.56 18.83
N ARG A 111 0.92 18.77 18.85
CA ARG A 111 2.25 19.00 18.27
C ARG A 111 3.30 19.04 19.38
N PRO A 112 4.15 18.02 19.51
CA PRO A 112 5.27 18.06 20.44
C PRO A 112 6.24 19.20 20.08
N GLY A 113 6.80 19.88 21.08
CA GLY A 113 7.70 21.03 20.86
C GLY A 113 8.99 20.70 20.10
N TRP A 114 9.38 19.41 20.06
CA TRP A 114 10.55 18.92 19.32
C TRP A 114 10.27 18.61 17.85
N VAL A 115 9.01 18.63 17.41
CA VAL A 115 8.64 18.36 16.01
C VAL A 115 8.88 19.60 15.17
N ASP A 116 9.76 19.45 14.18
CA ASP A 116 10.00 20.44 13.14
C ASP A 116 8.91 20.29 12.05
N PRO A 117 8.03 21.30 11.86
CA PRO A 117 6.91 21.19 10.93
C PRO A 117 7.35 21.06 9.46
N ALA A 118 8.42 21.76 9.08
CA ALA A 118 8.87 21.78 7.69
C ALA A 118 9.47 20.41 7.31
N TRP A 119 10.32 19.86 8.19
CA TRP A 119 10.90 18.54 7.99
C TRP A 119 9.87 17.42 8.12
N PHE A 120 8.89 17.54 9.02
CA PHE A 120 7.79 16.58 9.12
C PHE A 120 6.95 16.54 7.85
N VAL A 121 6.50 17.69 7.35
CA VAL A 121 5.64 17.77 6.15
C VAL A 121 6.42 17.43 4.89
N GLY A 122 7.63 17.98 4.72
CA GLY A 122 8.46 17.75 3.54
C GLY A 122 8.82 16.29 3.35
N SER A 123 9.22 15.60 4.41
CA SER A 123 9.47 14.16 4.39
C SER A 123 8.19 13.35 4.15
N ALA A 124 7.06 13.70 4.78
CA ALA A 124 5.79 13.02 4.55
C ALA A 124 5.41 13.05 3.05
N VAL A 125 5.51 14.22 2.43
CA VAL A 125 5.23 14.41 1.00
C VAL A 125 6.23 13.65 0.13
N ALA A 126 7.53 13.73 0.44
CA ALA A 126 8.56 13.02 -0.32
C ALA A 126 8.35 11.49 -0.25
N THR A 127 8.11 10.94 0.93
CA THR A 127 7.81 9.52 1.12
C THR A 127 6.51 9.11 0.43
N LEU A 128 5.47 9.94 0.51
CA LEU A 128 4.20 9.69 -0.19
C LEU A 128 4.42 9.60 -1.70
N ILE A 129 5.12 10.56 -2.30
CA ILE A 129 5.39 10.56 -3.74
C ILE A 129 6.20 9.33 -4.14
N ALA A 130 7.27 9.02 -3.41
CA ALA A 130 8.10 7.85 -3.66
C ALA A 130 7.29 6.55 -3.57
N TRP A 131 6.40 6.45 -2.57
CA TRP A 131 5.48 5.33 -2.44
C TRP A 131 4.55 5.24 -3.64
N GLN A 132 3.85 6.32 -3.99
CA GLN A 132 2.89 6.31 -5.11
C GLN A 132 3.55 5.91 -6.43
N VAL A 133 4.79 6.36 -6.69
CA VAL A 133 5.56 5.99 -7.88
C VAL A 133 5.92 4.50 -7.85
N ALA A 134 6.47 4.00 -6.74
CA ALA A 134 6.84 2.59 -6.60
C ALA A 134 5.62 1.67 -6.69
N GLU A 135 4.51 2.08 -6.08
CA GLU A 135 3.24 1.37 -6.08
C GLU A 135 2.67 1.31 -7.51
N LEU A 136 2.57 2.44 -8.21
CA LEU A 136 2.11 2.48 -9.59
C LEU A 136 2.99 1.64 -10.53
N ALA A 137 4.31 1.67 -10.35
CA ALA A 137 5.24 0.83 -11.11
C ALA A 137 5.01 -0.67 -10.84
N GLY A 138 4.73 -1.04 -9.58
CA GLY A 138 4.34 -2.40 -9.20
C GLY A 138 3.07 -2.87 -9.90
N PHE A 139 2.03 -2.03 -9.92
CA PHE A 139 0.77 -2.32 -10.63
C PHE A 139 0.95 -2.40 -12.14
N ALA A 140 1.73 -1.50 -12.74
CA ALA A 140 1.99 -1.51 -14.18
C ALA A 140 2.70 -2.81 -14.61
N ARG A 141 3.65 -3.29 -13.80
CA ARG A 141 4.37 -4.55 -14.06
C ARG A 141 3.45 -5.77 -13.91
N SER A 142 2.58 -5.79 -12.90
CA SER A 142 1.66 -6.92 -12.71
C SER A 142 0.61 -7.00 -13.81
N ARG A 143 0.07 -5.88 -14.28
CA ARG A 143 -0.93 -5.84 -15.36
C ARG A 143 -0.40 -6.41 -16.69
N ARG A 144 0.85 -6.11 -17.04
CA ARG A 144 1.51 -6.67 -18.24
C ARG A 144 1.65 -8.19 -18.20
N LEU A 145 1.62 -8.80 -17.02
CA LEU A 145 1.74 -10.25 -16.87
C LEU A 145 0.43 -11.00 -17.14
N TYR A 146 -0.73 -10.32 -17.02
CA TYR A 146 -2.06 -10.95 -17.10
C TYR A 146 -2.83 -10.63 -18.40
N LEU A 147 -2.38 -9.66 -19.20
CA LEU A 147 -2.94 -9.33 -20.52
C LEU A 147 -1.80 -9.40 -21.55
N PRO A 148 -1.54 -10.57 -22.18
CA PRO A 148 -0.65 -10.66 -23.32
C PRO A 148 -1.19 -9.90 -24.55
#